data_AF-A0A7X2PVJ4-F1
#
_entry.id   AF-A0A7X2PVJ4-F1
#
_cell.length_a   1.000
_cell.length_b   1.000
_cell.length_c   1.000
_cell.angle_alpha   90.00
_cell.angle_beta   90.00
_cell.angle_gamma   90.00
#
_symmetry.space_group_name_H-M   'P 1'
#
loop_
_entity.id
_entity.type
_entity.pdbx_description
1 polymer ?
#
loop_
_entity_poly.entity_id
_entity_poly.type
_entity_poly.pdbx_seq_one_letter_code
_entity_poly.pdbx_strand_id
1 'polypeptide(L)' 'MKTIAATKPKQDRSNGLKPEYRFDYAKAQPNRFARGMRGVSLAVVLDPDVARVFQDAESVNTVLRALLTTMPVQRIRGPR' A
#
# COMPACT_ATOMS: atom_id res chain seq x y z
N MET A 1 23.67 -24.67 26.76
CA MET A 1 23.23 -23.29 27.08
C MET A 1 23.68 -22.40 25.93
N LYS A 2 22.77 -21.85 25.12
CA LYS A 2 23.14 -21.10 23.90
C LYS A 2 23.06 -19.60 24.18
N THR A 3 24.21 -18.99 24.36
CA THR A 3 24.38 -17.56 24.64
C THR A 3 24.02 -16.74 23.40
N ILE A 4 23.11 -15.78 23.55
CA ILE A 4 22.64 -14.91 22.47
C ILE A 4 23.71 -13.82 22.27
N ALA A 5 24.39 -13.84 21.13
CA ALA A 5 25.42 -12.87 20.81
C ALA A 5 24.82 -11.46 20.72
N ALA A 6 25.42 -10.51 21.44
CA ALA A 6 25.01 -9.12 21.48
C ALA A 6 24.99 -8.51 20.07
N THR A 7 23.86 -7.88 19.72
CA THR A 7 23.70 -7.09 18.51
C THR A 7 24.69 -5.92 18.53
N LYS A 8 25.69 -5.94 17.64
CA LYS A 8 26.62 -4.82 17.46
C LYS A 8 25.83 -3.54 17.11
N PRO A 9 26.14 -2.37 17.70
CA PRO A 9 25.52 -1.12 17.30
C PRO A 9 25.87 -0.86 15.83
N LYS A 10 24.83 -0.69 15.01
CA LYS A 10 24.94 -0.40 13.58
C LYS A 10 25.69 0.92 13.42
N GLN A 11 26.92 0.82 12.95
CA GLN A 11 27.79 1.95 12.61
C GLN A 11 27.01 2.97 11.80
N ASP A 12 26.95 4.21 12.31
CA ASP A 12 26.24 5.30 11.68
C ASP A 12 26.91 5.64 10.35
N ARG A 13 26.43 5.01 9.28
CA ARG A 13 26.67 5.49 7.92
C ARG A 13 25.89 6.79 7.81
N SER A 14 26.57 7.90 8.07
CA SER A 14 26.06 9.24 7.78
C SER A 14 25.73 9.31 6.30
N ASN A 15 24.47 9.05 5.97
CA ASN A 15 23.94 8.89 4.61
C ASN A 15 23.84 10.24 3.88
N GLY A 16 24.79 11.16 4.13
CA GLY A 16 24.76 12.56 3.68
C GLY A 16 23.64 13.41 4.32
N LEU A 17 22.84 12.84 5.22
CA LEU A 17 21.72 13.53 5.87
C LEU A 17 22.20 14.39 7.03
N LYS A 18 21.64 15.60 7.16
CA LYS A 18 21.92 16.48 8.28
C LYS A 18 21.47 15.86 9.61
N PRO A 19 22.10 16.20 10.75
CA PRO A 19 21.76 15.64 12.06
C PRO A 19 20.28 15.77 12.45
N GLU A 20 19.60 16.82 11.97
CA GLU A 20 18.18 17.11 12.17
C GLU A 20 17.23 16.07 11.53
N TYR A 21 17.69 15.27 10.56
CA TYR A 21 16.91 14.19 9.94
C TYR A 21 17.06 12.84 10.66
N ARG A 22 17.61 12.85 11.88
CA ARG A 22 17.62 11.67 12.77
C ARG A 22 16.28 11.56 13.51
N PHE A 23 15.28 11.07 12.80
CA PHE A 23 13.95 10.88 13.39
C PHE A 23 13.93 9.70 14.37
N ASP A 24 13.45 9.96 15.59
CA ASP A 24 13.14 8.93 16.57
C ASP A 24 11.74 8.37 16.29
N TYR A 25 11.68 7.29 15.51
CA TYR A 25 10.43 6.65 15.13
C TYR A 25 9.66 6.04 16.32
N ALA A 26 10.29 5.85 17.49
CA ALA A 26 9.57 5.41 18.69
C ALA A 26 8.61 6.49 19.22
N LYS A 27 8.84 7.76 18.86
CA LYS A 27 7.98 8.90 19.18
C LYS A 27 7.06 9.28 18.02
N ALA A 28 7.06 8.52 16.94
CA ALA A 28 6.24 8.83 15.78
C ALA A 28 4.75 8.72 16.14
N GLN A 29 3.97 9.74 15.76
CA GLN A 29 2.52 9.69 15.91
C GLN A 29 1.89 8.83 14.81
N PRO A 30 0.77 8.15 15.09
CA PRO A 30 0.01 7.45 14.07
C PRO A 30 -0.35 8.40 12.92
N ASN A 31 -0.19 7.92 11.68
CA ASN A 31 -0.49 8.73 10.51
C ASN A 31 -1.99 9.11 10.49
N ARG A 32 -2.29 10.42 10.60
CA ARG A 32 -3.66 10.96 10.59
C ARG A 32 -4.45 10.59 9.32
N PHE A 33 -3.76 10.39 8.20
CA PHE A 33 -4.37 10.03 6.92
C PHE A 33 -4.63 8.52 6.78
N ALA A 34 -3.97 7.69 7.59
CA ALA A 34 -4.19 6.24 7.57
C ALA A 34 -5.62 5.86 8.00
N ARG A 35 -6.35 6.76 8.69
CA ARG A 35 -7.76 6.56 9.02
C ARG A 35 -8.66 6.41 7.79
N GLY A 36 -8.40 7.17 6.73
CA GLY A 36 -9.14 7.05 5.46
C GLY A 36 -8.79 5.80 4.66
N MET A 37 -7.69 5.13 5.03
CA MET A 37 -7.19 3.91 4.40
C MET A 37 -7.42 2.69 5.29
N ARG A 38 -8.43 2.73 6.18
CA ARG A 38 -8.79 1.58 7.03
C ARG A 38 -9.38 0.47 6.17
N GLY A 39 -8.51 -0.39 5.64
CA GLY A 39 -8.83 -1.54 4.80
C GLY A 39 -7.69 -1.83 3.82
N VAL A 40 -7.84 -2.88 3.00
CA VAL A 40 -6.98 -3.07 1.83
C VAL A 40 -7.43 -2.07 0.76
N SER A 41 -6.92 -0.84 0.85
CA SER A 41 -7.15 0.19 -0.18
C SER A 41 -6.25 -0.11 -1.38
N LEU A 42 -6.80 -0.78 -2.40
CA LEU A 42 -6.12 -0.97 -3.69
C LEU A 42 -6.43 0.23 -4.58
N ALA A 43 -5.40 1.02 -4.92
CA ALA A 43 -5.52 2.07 -5.93
C ALA A 43 -5.23 1.47 -7.31
N VAL A 44 -6.15 1.66 -8.25
CA VAL A 44 -6.01 1.25 -9.65
C VAL A 44 -6.13 2.51 -10.51
N VAL A 45 -5.21 2.68 -11.45
CA VAL A 45 -5.26 3.76 -12.43
C VAL A 45 -6.11 3.28 -13.60
N LEU A 46 -7.13 4.06 -13.97
CA LEU A 46 -7.93 3.82 -15.16
C LEU A 46 -7.25 4.47 -16.37
N ASP A 47 -7.44 3.86 -17.53
CA ASP A 47 -7.02 4.49 -18.78
C ASP A 47 -7.86 5.76 -19.06
N PRO A 48 -7.30 6.76 -19.77
CA PRO A 48 -7.94 8.07 -19.94
C PRO A 48 -9.29 8.03 -20.64
N ASP A 49 -9.52 7.07 -21.53
CA ASP A 49 -10.78 6.85 -22.22
C ASP A 49 -11.86 6.32 -21.28
N VAL A 50 -11.51 5.37 -20.40
CA VAL A 50 -12.42 4.83 -19.38
C VAL A 50 -12.73 5.89 -18.31
N ALA A 51 -11.74 6.65 -17.88
CA ALA A 51 -11.90 7.72 -16.89
C ALA A 51 -12.79 8.89 -17.38
N ARG A 52 -12.94 9.08 -18.69
CA ARG A 52 -13.90 10.06 -19.23
C ARG A 52 -15.35 9.64 -19.04
N VAL A 53 -15.60 8.33 -19.03
CA VAL A 53 -16.95 7.77 -18.90
C VAL A 53 -17.32 7.60 -17.43
N PHE A 54 -16.38 7.10 -16.62
CA PHE A 54 -16.60 6.85 -15.20
C PHE A 54 -15.89 7.88 -14.33
N GLN A 55 -16.68 8.71 -13.63
CA GLN A 55 -16.18 9.83 -12.83
C GLN A 55 -15.82 9.44 -11.39
N ASP A 56 -16.27 8.26 -10.93
CA ASP A 56 -16.07 7.80 -9.56
C ASP A 56 -15.86 6.27 -9.49
N ALA A 57 -15.36 5.80 -8.34
CA ALA A 57 -15.10 4.38 -8.12
C ALA A 57 -16.38 3.55 -7.93
N GLU A 58 -17.50 4.17 -7.54
CA GLU A 58 -18.76 3.46 -7.27
C GLU A 58 -19.41 2.97 -8.57
N SER A 59 -19.47 3.83 -9.58
CA SER A 59 -19.96 3.56 -10.92
C SER A 59 -19.16 2.46 -11.62
N VAL A 60 -17.82 2.53 -11.57
CA VAL A 60 -16.93 1.48 -12.11
C VAL A 60 -17.22 0.14 -11.43
N ASN A 61 -17.21 0.11 -10.11
CA ASN A 61 -17.39 -1.14 -9.36
C ASN A 61 -18.77 -1.76 -9.56
N THR A 62 -19.80 -0.94 -9.75
CA THR A 62 -21.16 -1.42 -10.03
C THR A 62 -21.22 -2.16 -11.36
N VAL A 63 -20.65 -1.58 -12.43
CA VAL A 63 -20.61 -2.21 -13.75
C VAL A 63 -19.77 -3.49 -13.73
N LEU A 64 -18.58 -3.44 -13.11
CA LEU A 64 -17.72 -4.63 -13.01
C LEU A 64 -18.41 -5.76 -12.24
N ARG A 65 -19.17 -5.46 -11.18
CA ARG A 65 -19.95 -6.47 -10.45
C ARG A 65 -21.07 -7.08 -11.29
N ALA A 66 -21.77 -6.27 -12.09
CA ALA A 66 -22.77 -6.78 -13.03
C ALA A 66 -22.16 -7.64 -14.15
N LEU A 67 -20.94 -7.34 -14.57
CA LEU A 67 -20.19 -8.19 -15.51
C LEU A 67 -19.74 -9.50 -14.85
N LEU A 68 -19.32 -9.46 -13.58
CA LEU A 68 -18.95 -10.65 -12.82
C LEU A 68 -20.12 -11.64 -12.62
N THR A 69 -21.37 -11.17 -12.60
CA THR A 69 -22.55 -12.05 -12.50
C THR A 69 -22.95 -12.68 -13.82
N THR A 70 -22.60 -12.05 -14.94
CA THR A 70 -23.01 -12.48 -16.29
C THR A 70 -21.91 -13.24 -17.04
N MET A 71 -20.64 -13.04 -16.66
CA MET A 71 -19.50 -13.68 -17.30
C MET A 71 -18.78 -14.65 -16.35
N PRO A 72 -18.35 -15.83 -16.83
CA PRO A 72 -17.51 -16.72 -16.05
C PRO A 72 -16.17 -16.04 -15.79
N VAL A 73 -15.90 -15.78 -14.51
CA VAL A 73 -14.63 -15.17 -14.09
C VAL A 73 -13.52 -16.19 -14.32
N GLN A 74 -12.68 -15.96 -15.32
CA GLN A 74 -11.43 -16.71 -15.45
C GLN A 74 -10.53 -16.31 -14.28
N ARG A 75 -10.51 -17.15 -13.26
CA ARG A 75 -9.60 -17.00 -12.12
C ARG A 75 -8.18 -17.08 -12.66
N ILE A 76 -7.54 -15.93 -12.84
CA ILE A 76 -6.12 -15.84 -13.19
C ILE A 76 -5.37 -16.59 -12.08
N ARG A 77 -4.83 -17.77 -12.40
CA ARG A 77 -3.96 -18.51 -11.49
C ARG A 77 -2.68 -17.69 -11.36
N GLY A 78 -2.45 -17.10 -10.19
CA GLY A 78 -1.19 -16.43 -9.89
C GLY A 78 0.01 -17.39 -10.05
N PRO A 79 1.20 -16.86 -10.37
CA PRO A 79 2.39 -17.69 -10.55
C PRO A 79 2.75 -18.37 -9.22
N ARG A 80 3.18 -19.63 -9.33
CA ARG A 80 3.75 -20.42 -8.22
C ARG A 80 5.09 -19.86 -7.78
#